data_AF-A0A3N4JNG0-F1
#
_entry.id   AF-A0A3N4JNG0-F1
#
_cell.length_a   1.000
_cell.length_b   1.000
_cell.length_c   1.000
_cell.angle_alpha   90.00
_cell.angle_beta   90.00
_cell.angle_gamma   90.00
#
_symmetry.space_group_name_H-M   'P 1'
#
loop_
_entity.id
_entity.type
_entity.pdbx_description
1 polymer ?
#
loop_
_entity_poly.entity_id
_entity_poly.type
_entity_poly.pdbx_seq_one_letter_code
_entity_poly.pdbx_strand_id
1 'polypeptide(L)'
;NGIRSVDWLAQSPDLNKIEPLWDYLKDSLEEYRFKGQSQATKDEVKGALVLEWEEIPMDLINRHCLDLPNKLQLVIKNKGDNNFHG
;
A
#
# COMPACT_ATOMS: atom_id res chain seq x y z
N ASN A 1 -4.98 -4.11 -26.28
CA ASN A 1 -4.53 -4.80 -25.04
C ASN A 1 -5.78 -5.16 -24.23
N GLY A 2 -6.27 -6.39 -24.30
CA GLY A 2 -7.57 -6.82 -23.73
C GLY A 2 -7.63 -6.89 -22.20
N ILE A 3 -7.11 -5.88 -21.51
CA ILE A 3 -7.11 -5.75 -20.05
C ILE A 3 -8.43 -5.09 -19.65
N ARG A 4 -9.13 -5.70 -18.69
CA ARG A 4 -10.34 -5.10 -18.08
C ARG A 4 -9.91 -4.13 -16.99
N SER A 5 -10.37 -2.88 -17.09
CA SER A 5 -10.23 -1.89 -16.03
C SER A 5 -11.34 -2.06 -14.99
N VAL A 6 -11.06 -1.62 -13.77
CA VAL A 6 -12.07 -1.43 -12.72
C VAL A 6 -12.55 0.01 -12.80
N ASP A 7 -13.86 0.23 -12.70
CA ASP A 7 -14.43 1.56 -12.55
C ASP A 7 -14.09 2.09 -11.15
N TRP A 8 -13.08 2.96 -11.07
CA TRP A 8 -12.53 3.45 -9.81
C TRP A 8 -13.16 4.78 -9.39
N LEU A 9 -13.53 4.88 -8.12
CA LEU A 9 -14.11 6.10 -7.55
C LEU A 9 -13.02 7.14 -7.28
N ALA A 10 -13.34 8.41 -7.50
CA ALA A 10 -12.44 9.51 -7.13
C ALA A 10 -12.29 9.60 -5.61
N GLN A 11 -11.11 10.01 -5.13
CA GLN A 11 -10.81 10.23 -3.71
C GLN A 11 -10.98 9.00 -2.80
N SER A 12 -10.74 7.78 -3.32
CA SER A 12 -10.84 6.54 -2.54
C SER A 12 -9.50 5.83 -2.35
N PRO A 13 -8.50 6.44 -1.66
CA PRO A 13 -7.24 5.77 -1.36
C PRO A 13 -7.44 4.59 -0.39
N ASP A 14 -8.47 4.63 0.46
CA ASP A 14 -8.85 3.57 1.38
C ASP A 14 -9.21 2.24 0.70
N LEU A 15 -9.69 2.32 -0.55
CA LEU A 15 -9.96 1.17 -1.41
C LEU A 15 -8.72 0.66 -2.14
N ASN A 16 -7.68 1.49 -2.29
CA ASN A 16 -6.46 1.14 -2.99
C ASN A 16 -5.63 0.15 -2.15
N LYS A 17 -5.40 -1.04 -2.70
CA LYS A 17 -4.76 -2.15 -1.95
C LYS A 17 -3.25 -2.04 -1.84
N ILE A 18 -2.62 -1.10 -2.53
CA ILE A 18 -1.18 -0.85 -2.42
C ILE A 18 -0.83 0.05 -1.22
N GLU A 19 -1.77 0.84 -0.67
CA GLU A 19 -1.46 1.74 0.45
C GLU A 19 -0.85 1.01 1.66
N PRO A 20 -1.40 -0.14 2.11
CA PRO A 20 -0.80 -0.88 3.22
C PRO A 20 0.60 -1.44 2.90
N LEU A 21 0.90 -1.70 1.62
CA LEU A 21 2.22 -2.13 1.19
C LEU A 21 3.20 -0.95 1.23
N TRP A 22 2.75 0.26 0.90
CA TRP A 22 3.58 1.45 1.08
C TRP A 22 3.89 1.72 2.54
N ASP A 23 2.95 1.51 3.45
CA ASP A 23 3.19 1.68 4.88
C ASP A 23 4.19 0.63 5.40
N TYR A 24 4.03 -0.64 5.01
CA TYR A 24 5.02 -1.69 5.32
C TYR A 24 6.44 -1.31 4.85
N LEU A 25 6.57 -0.80 3.61
CA LEU A 25 7.87 -0.42 3.06
C LEU A 25 8.49 0.77 3.78
N LYS A 26 7.69 1.77 4.17
CA LYS A 26 8.19 2.91 4.96
C LYS A 26 8.71 2.43 6.31
N ASP A 27 7.91 1.65 7.03
CA ASP A 27 8.27 1.12 8.35
C ASP A 27 9.56 0.31 8.28
N SER A 28 9.69 -0.55 7.26
CA SER A 28 10.89 -1.38 7.05
C SER A 28 12.11 -0.53 6.71
N LEU A 29 11.96 0.48 5.84
CA LEU A 29 13.06 1.38 5.45
C LEU A 29 13.53 2.30 6.58
N GLU A 30 12.67 2.62 7.55
CA GLU A 30 13.05 3.39 8.74
C GLU A 30 14.10 2.65 9.59
N GLU A 31 14.11 1.31 9.59
CA GLU A 31 15.07 0.50 10.35
C GLU A 31 16.51 0.66 9.87
N TYR A 32 16.70 0.95 8.58
CA TYR A 32 18.02 1.14 7.96
C TYR A 32 18.70 2.45 8.38
N ARG A 33 17.94 3.42 8.93
CA ARG A 33 18.46 4.69 9.48
C ARG A 33 19.39 5.44 8.52
N PHE A 34 19.03 5.51 7.23
CA PHE A 34 19.80 6.22 6.21
C PHE A 34 20.12 7.66 6.63
N LYS A 35 21.32 8.15 6.29
CA LYS A 35 21.76 9.50 6.65
C LYS A 35 22.26 10.28 5.45
N GLY A 36 21.82 11.53 5.37
CA GLY A 36 22.22 12.45 4.30
C GLY A 36 21.42 12.27 3.02
N GLN A 37 21.81 13.00 1.98
CA GLN A 37 21.09 13.07 0.68
C GLN A 37 22.05 12.86 -0.51
N SER A 38 23.20 12.24 -0.26
CA SER A 38 24.21 11.97 -1.28
C SER A 38 23.67 10.99 -2.32
N GLN A 39 24.30 10.94 -3.51
CA GLN A 39 23.93 9.96 -4.52
C GLN A 39 24.12 8.52 -4.01
N ALA A 40 25.20 8.26 -3.28
CA ALA A 40 25.44 6.96 -2.66
C ALA A 40 24.29 6.57 -1.71
N THR A 41 23.84 7.50 -0.85
CA THR A 41 22.70 7.27 0.06
C THR A 41 21.41 6.96 -0.72
N LYS A 42 21.17 7.65 -1.84
CA LYS A 42 19.98 7.36 -2.69
C LYS A 42 20.06 5.97 -3.31
N ASP A 43 21.24 5.53 -3.69
CA ASP A 43 21.43 4.20 -4.28
C ASP A 43 21.30 3.09 -3.21
N GLU A 44 21.77 3.34 -1.98
CA GLU A 44 21.48 2.49 -0.82
C GLU A 44 19.99 2.37 -0.54
N VAL A 45 19.26 3.49 -0.49
CA VAL A 45 17.80 3.50 -0.28
C VAL A 45 17.07 2.71 -1.37
N LYS A 46 17.46 2.88 -2.63
CA LYS A 46 16.86 2.11 -3.75
C LYS A 46 17.13 0.62 -3.61
N GLY A 47 18.36 0.25 -3.25
CA GLY A 47 18.73 -1.15 -3.03
C GLY A 47 17.90 -1.78 -1.91
N ALA A 48 17.81 -1.11 -0.77
CA ALA A 48 16.98 -1.57 0.35
C ALA A 48 15.50 -1.65 -0.03
N LEU A 49 14.96 -0.66 -0.77
CA LEU A 49 13.58 -0.68 -1.23
C LEU A 49 13.27 -1.92 -2.08
N VAL A 50 14.18 -2.32 -2.97
CA VAL A 50 14.01 -3.54 -3.78
C VAL A 50 14.05 -4.78 -2.91
N LEU A 51 14.95 -4.86 -1.92
CA LEU A 51 15.00 -5.99 -0.99
C LEU A 51 13.71 -6.10 -0.18
N GLU A 52 13.27 -5.01 0.44
CA GLU A 52 12.04 -5.00 1.25
C GLU A 52 10.78 -5.27 0.42
N TRP A 53 10.77 -4.86 -0.85
CA TRP A 53 9.68 -5.18 -1.78
C TRP A 53 9.53 -6.68 -2.02
N GLU A 54 10.65 -7.39 -2.21
CA GLU A 54 10.64 -8.85 -2.42
C GLU A 54 10.30 -9.61 -1.13
N GLU A 55 10.58 -9.03 0.04
CA GLU A 55 10.27 -9.61 1.35
C GLU A 55 8.85 -9.31 1.85
N ILE A 56 8.03 -8.54 1.10
CA ILE A 56 6.64 -8.26 1.49
C ILE A 56 5.91 -9.60 1.71
N PRO A 57 5.39 -9.86 2.93
CA PRO A 57 4.76 -11.13 3.22
C PRO A 57 3.51 -11.37 2.36
N MET A 58 3.43 -12.55 1.73
CA MET A 58 2.27 -12.92 0.92
C MET A 58 0.95 -12.91 1.73
N ASP A 59 1.00 -13.19 3.03
CA ASP A 59 -0.17 -13.11 3.90
C ASP A 59 -0.67 -11.66 4.07
N LEU A 60 0.23 -10.67 4.11
CA LEU A 60 -0.12 -9.25 4.14
C LEU A 60 -0.86 -8.86 2.85
N ILE A 61 -0.30 -9.23 1.69
CA ILE A 61 -0.92 -8.99 0.38
C ILE A 61 -2.31 -9.63 0.31
N ASN A 62 -2.39 -10.93 0.63
CA ASN A 62 -3.63 -11.69 0.59
C ASN A 62 -4.69 -11.12 1.53
N ARG A 63 -4.31 -10.75 2.77
CA ARG A 63 -5.20 -10.11 3.74
C ARG A 63 -5.86 -8.88 3.15
N HIS A 64 -5.08 -7.98 2.54
CA HIS A 64 -5.63 -6.74 1.99
C HIS A 64 -6.45 -6.96 0.71
N CYS A 65 -6.02 -7.85 -0.19
CA CYS A 65 -6.76 -8.20 -1.40
C CYS A 65 -8.12 -8.83 -1.07
N LEU A 66 -8.12 -9.83 -0.18
CA LEU A 66 -9.34 -10.56 0.21
C LEU A 66 -10.32 -9.71 1.03
N ASP A 67 -9.84 -8.65 1.68
CA ASP A 67 -10.67 -7.71 2.45
C ASP A 67 -11.39 -6.66 1.58
N LEU A 68 -11.10 -6.57 0.26
CA LEU A 68 -11.78 -5.61 -0.62
C LEU A 68 -13.32 -5.67 -0.55
N PRO A 69 -13.98 -6.84 -0.58
CA PRO A 69 -15.43 -6.91 -0.49
C PRO A 69 -15.97 -6.32 0.81
N ASN A 70 -15.30 -6.54 1.94
CA ASN A 70 -15.72 -5.99 3.23
C ASN A 70 -15.62 -4.45 3.23
N LYS A 71 -14.50 -3.91 2.72
CA LYS A 71 -14.35 -2.44 2.58
C LYS A 71 -15.45 -1.84 1.70
N LEU A 72 -15.78 -2.48 0.57
CA LEU A 72 -16.86 -2.02 -0.29
C LEU A 72 -18.21 -2.02 0.42
N GLN A 73 -18.50 -3.04 1.23
CA GLN A 73 -19.72 -3.07 2.05
C GLN A 73 -19.74 -1.93 3.09
N LEU A 74 -18.60 -1.60 3.69
CA LEU A 74 -18.48 -0.46 4.61
C LEU A 74 -18.75 0.87 3.88
N VAL A 75 -18.17 1.08 2.69
CA VAL A 75 -18.45 2.26 1.87
C VAL A 75 -19.94 2.38 1.54
N ILE A 76 -20.58 1.28 1.12
CA ILE A 76 -22.02 1.25 0.82
C ILE A 76 -22.84 1.59 2.08
N LYS A 77 -22.54 0.95 3.21
CA LYS A 77 -23.24 1.17 4.48
C LYS A 77 -23.14 2.61 4.96
N ASN A 78 -21.99 3.25 4.73
CA ASN A 78 -21.72 4.64 5.09
C ASN A 78 -22.06 5.63 3.96
N LYS A 79 -22.76 5.18 2.90
CA LYS A 79 -23.22 6.03 1.79
C LYS A 79 -22.08 6.83 1.11
N GLY A 80 -20.89 6.23 1.05
CA GLY A 80 -19.71 6.87 0.45
C GLY A 80 -18.86 7.72 1.41
N ASP A 81 -19.25 7.86 2.68
CA ASP A 81 -18.46 8.53 3.71
C ASP A 81 -17.39 7.60 4.30
N ASN A 82 -16.24 8.12 4.73
CA ASN A 82 -15.08 7.34 5.20
C ASN A 82 -14.97 7.23 6.74
N ASN A 83 -16.02 7.60 7.49
CA ASN A 83 -16.08 7.57 8.96
C ASN A 83 -16.17 6.16 9.59
N PHE A 84 -15.57 5.15 8.97
CA PHE A 84 -15.57 3.76 9.44
C PHE A 84 -14.15 3.22 9.73
N HIS A 85 -13.16 4.10 9.73
CA HIS A 85 -11.86 3.83 10.35
C HIS A 85 -12.05 3.93 11.87
N GLY A 86 -12.21 2.77 12.53
CA GLY A 86 -12.24 2.67 13.99
C GLY A 86 -10.88 2.91 14.61
#